data_AF-A0A551Z4W1-F1
#
_entry.id   AF-A0A551Z4W1-F1
#
_cell.length_a   1.000
_cell.length_b   1.000
_cell.length_c   1.000
_cell.angle_alpha   90.00
_cell.angle_beta   90.00
_cell.angle_gamma   90.00
#
_symmetry.space_group_name_H-M   'P 1'
#
loop_
_entity.id
_entity.type
_entity.pdbx_description
1 polymer ?
#
loop_
_entity_poly.entity_id
_entity_poly.type
_entity_poly.pdbx_seq_one_letter_code
_entity_poly.pdbx_strand_id
1 'polypeptide(L)'
;MCILAVTFLIDKESKPMTIAYKTLKKSLPIGIFSATFLVALTNQPSSAFTVNPLGPLGALNNWVPQETYTLGGNTSWKVDLNPINVTLINKAADRDAFKTFLDNSIYGKAVADGGLGWTFNLKPVDTLKGTFNIQNYYACAPTTECGKERAKDPVFPGPILKTGVGAFLDLTLSYDPKANGQPQNAPTGNDFHWIQQIMNDHKLGFDHGVKDNKIDTPSTTTPYYDDGFSANQTTFIDSPYRDDSGKAHKFDFNLFLVNQTADKTVDIYDGINWGWTNSCTLPQPKPKGLSLFAEADASGSCLDFGDAPDSYQTLLASDGPRYQEGELQLLGQLWDSEKDGQPTPLADGDDINGGCQDCNIDPDDEDGVIFGDSWVDVLFKITRPDPNPYQLRAWWDTNYNGVFDHTSELYIDDLLTLAPGIFTKRYNLGFNPKADGLYSRFRLTWDPLDLDVKPFDEYYSKADCNTTDAAAGNCVSHGEVEDYVHVPEPIPEPSSIFGLLAFGGLGLMGLRKKR
;
A
#
# COMPACT_ATOMS: atom_id res chain seq x y z
N MET A 1 -43.13 27.85 14.73
CA MET A 1 -43.64 26.53 15.17
C MET A 1 -42.60 25.99 16.14
N CYS A 2 -42.88 26.05 17.44
CA CYS A 2 -41.90 25.77 18.49
C CYS A 2 -41.56 24.28 18.57
N ILE A 3 -40.25 24.03 18.71
CA ILE A 3 -39.62 22.73 18.91
C ILE A 3 -40.01 22.19 20.28
N LEU A 4 -40.48 20.94 20.33
CA LEU A 4 -40.59 20.17 21.58
C LEU A 4 -39.45 19.14 21.58
N ALA A 5 -38.45 19.37 22.42
CA ALA A 5 -37.40 18.40 22.71
C ALA A 5 -37.95 17.35 23.69
N VAL A 6 -37.78 16.07 23.39
CA VAL A 6 -38.04 14.98 24.34
C VAL A 6 -36.76 14.18 24.50
N THR A 7 -36.13 14.38 25.66
CA THR A 7 -35.00 13.60 26.16
C THR A 7 -35.56 12.35 26.85
N PHE A 8 -35.13 11.16 26.46
CA PHE A 8 -35.40 9.94 27.23
C PHE A 8 -34.15 9.55 28.01
N LEU A 9 -34.24 9.69 29.34
CA LEU A 9 -33.47 8.92 30.30
C LEU A 9 -34.17 7.58 30.46
N ILE A 10 -33.47 6.46 30.26
CA ILE A 10 -33.96 5.14 30.66
C ILE A 10 -33.14 4.72 31.89
N ASP A 11 -33.81 4.76 33.04
CA ASP A 11 -33.37 4.09 34.26
C ASP A 11 -33.93 2.67 34.31
N LYS A 12 -33.19 1.81 35.00
CA LYS A 12 -33.28 0.36 35.09
C LYS A 12 -34.43 -0.07 36.02
N GLU A 13 -34.94 -1.29 35.80
CA GLU A 13 -35.75 -2.13 36.73
C GLU A 13 -37.29 -2.23 36.55
N SER A 14 -37.67 -3.38 35.96
CA SER A 14 -38.72 -4.34 36.36
C SER A 14 -40.04 -3.90 37.04
N LYS A 15 -41.18 -4.15 36.36
CA LYS A 15 -42.27 -5.10 36.70
C LYS A 15 -43.57 -4.76 35.94
N PRO A 16 -44.40 -5.76 35.54
CA PRO A 16 -45.67 -5.51 34.86
C PRO A 16 -46.79 -5.21 35.86
N MET A 17 -47.59 -4.17 35.61
CA MET A 17 -48.78 -3.86 36.39
C MET A 17 -50.01 -3.78 35.48
N THR A 18 -50.88 -4.77 35.63
CA THR A 18 -52.24 -4.81 35.06
C THR A 18 -53.15 -3.93 35.90
N ILE A 19 -53.79 -2.91 35.33
CA ILE A 19 -54.93 -2.21 35.97
C ILE A 19 -56.10 -2.05 35.00
N ALA A 20 -57.27 -2.32 35.57
CA ALA A 20 -58.56 -2.56 34.95
C ALA A 20 -59.27 -1.34 34.37
N TYR A 21 -60.12 -1.61 33.36
CA TYR A 21 -61.10 -0.67 32.79
C TYR A 21 -62.19 -0.31 33.79
N LYS A 22 -62.46 1.00 33.93
CA LYS A 22 -63.70 1.51 34.55
C LYS A 22 -64.29 2.62 33.67
N THR A 23 -65.44 2.31 33.09
CA THR A 23 -66.19 3.18 32.17
C THR A 23 -66.92 4.29 32.94
N LEU A 24 -66.81 5.55 32.51
CA LEU A 24 -67.76 6.61 32.86
C LEU A 24 -67.96 7.60 31.71
N LYS A 25 -69.24 7.86 31.43
CA LYS A 25 -69.84 8.56 30.29
C LYS A 25 -69.67 10.09 30.36
N LYS A 26 -69.30 10.74 29.25
CA LYS A 26 -70.07 11.79 28.51
C LYS A 26 -69.19 12.68 27.61
N SER A 27 -69.45 12.56 26.30
CA SER A 27 -69.48 13.61 25.25
C SER A 27 -68.39 14.70 25.17
N LEU A 28 -67.44 14.52 24.24
CA LEU A 28 -66.97 15.55 23.28
C LEU A 28 -66.29 14.84 22.09
N PRO A 29 -66.54 15.20 20.81
CA PRO A 29 -65.97 14.49 19.68
C PRO A 29 -64.55 14.99 19.38
N ILE A 30 -63.54 14.20 19.72
CA ILE A 30 -62.18 14.39 19.20
C ILE A 30 -62.00 13.34 18.11
N GLY A 31 -61.90 13.81 16.87
CA GLY A 31 -61.64 12.96 15.71
C GLY A 31 -60.30 12.24 15.88
N ILE A 32 -60.37 10.93 16.12
CA ILE A 32 -59.20 10.06 16.09
C ILE A 32 -58.91 9.78 14.62
N PHE A 33 -57.97 10.53 14.03
CA PHE A 33 -57.24 10.06 12.87
C PHE A 33 -56.43 8.85 13.32
N SER A 34 -56.96 7.64 13.08
CA SER A 34 -56.14 6.43 13.14
C SER A 34 -55.18 6.46 11.96
N ALA A 35 -54.01 7.06 12.15
CA ALA A 35 -52.86 6.72 11.34
C ALA A 35 -52.40 5.35 11.80
N THR A 36 -52.79 4.31 11.05
CA THR A 36 -52.18 2.99 11.18
C THR A 36 -50.73 3.14 10.75
N PHE A 37 -49.86 3.47 11.71
CA PHE A 37 -48.42 3.46 11.49
C PHE A 37 -48.01 1.99 11.46
N LEU A 38 -47.98 1.42 10.26
CA LEU A 38 -47.31 0.16 10.03
C LEU A 38 -45.82 0.45 10.25
N VAL A 39 -45.34 0.26 11.48
CA VAL A 39 -43.91 0.10 11.71
C VAL A 39 -43.56 -1.22 11.04
N ALA A 40 -43.22 -1.16 9.75
CA ALA A 40 -42.31 -2.15 9.21
C ALA A 40 -41.02 -1.94 9.99
N LEU A 41 -40.81 -2.74 11.05
CA LEU A 41 -39.48 -3.01 11.53
C LEU A 41 -38.77 -3.61 10.33
N THR A 42 -38.04 -2.79 9.60
CA THR A 42 -36.98 -3.31 8.75
C THR A 42 -36.02 -3.97 9.73
N ASN A 43 -36.15 -5.28 9.89
CA ASN A 43 -35.06 -6.10 10.38
C ASN A 43 -33.87 -5.78 9.47
N GLN A 44 -33.00 -4.88 9.90
CA GLN A 44 -31.67 -4.87 9.35
C GLN A 44 -31.03 -6.19 9.79
N PRO A 45 -30.54 -7.04 8.87
CA PRO A 45 -29.71 -8.19 9.27
C PRO A 45 -28.49 -7.66 10.03
N SER A 46 -28.40 -7.99 11.32
CA SER A 46 -27.58 -9.05 11.93
C SER A 46 -26.08 -8.75 11.87
N SER A 47 -25.53 -8.23 12.97
CA SER A 47 -24.10 -7.90 13.08
C SER A 47 -23.22 -9.15 13.10
N ALA A 48 -22.30 -9.19 12.13
CA ALA A 48 -21.12 -10.04 11.93
C ALA A 48 -20.15 -10.14 13.12
N PHE A 49 -19.12 -10.97 13.00
CA PHE A 49 -17.86 -10.73 13.70
C PHE A 49 -17.34 -9.32 13.45
N THR A 50 -16.87 -8.65 14.49
CA THR A 50 -16.22 -7.33 14.39
C THR A 50 -14.73 -7.43 14.66
N VAL A 51 -13.96 -6.52 14.09
CA VAL A 51 -12.58 -6.27 14.52
C VAL A 51 -12.63 -5.03 15.39
N ASN A 52 -12.27 -5.17 16.67
CA ASN A 52 -12.20 -4.05 17.60
C ASN A 52 -10.73 -3.75 17.89
N PRO A 53 -10.13 -2.78 17.18
CA PRO A 53 -8.97 -2.12 17.72
C PRO A 53 -9.42 -1.22 18.88
N LEU A 54 -8.65 -1.14 19.96
CA LEU A 54 -8.86 -0.10 20.97
C LEU A 54 -8.69 1.28 20.30
N GLY A 55 -9.80 1.87 19.85
CA GLY A 55 -9.90 3.25 19.33
C GLY A 55 -10.04 3.38 17.81
N PRO A 56 -10.46 4.57 17.31
CA PRO A 56 -10.88 4.81 15.93
C PRO A 56 -9.76 4.71 14.86
N LEU A 57 -8.57 4.24 15.22
CA LEU A 57 -7.36 4.20 14.39
C LEU A 57 -6.45 2.99 14.68
N GLY A 58 -6.98 1.79 14.94
CA GLY A 58 -6.19 0.57 14.73
C GLY A 58 -4.82 0.53 15.41
N ALA A 59 -4.76 0.28 16.73
CA ALA A 59 -3.55 0.18 17.57
C ALA A 59 -2.98 1.49 18.15
N LEU A 60 -3.13 1.69 19.46
CA LEU A 60 -2.28 2.60 20.25
C LEU A 60 -1.84 1.83 21.51
N ASN A 61 -0.54 1.55 21.65
CA ASN A 61 0.27 2.46 22.44
C ASN A 61 1.70 2.74 21.93
N ASN A 62 2.10 2.36 20.72
CA ASN A 62 3.35 2.81 20.08
C ASN A 62 3.28 2.66 18.56
N TRP A 63 2.28 3.27 17.94
CA TRP A 63 2.24 3.42 16.49
C TRP A 63 3.25 4.50 16.08
N VAL A 64 4.37 4.06 15.52
CA VAL A 64 5.17 4.88 14.63
C VAL A 64 4.95 4.26 13.24
N PRO A 65 4.34 4.97 12.28
CA PRO A 65 4.06 4.44 10.93
C PRO A 65 5.33 4.04 10.16
N GLN A 66 6.50 4.35 10.72
CA GLN A 66 7.82 4.19 10.15
C GLN A 66 8.86 4.19 11.29
N GLU A 67 9.29 3.01 11.75
CA GLU A 67 10.40 2.94 12.71
C GLU A 67 11.74 2.79 12.01
N THR A 68 12.34 3.92 11.65
CA THR A 68 13.71 3.97 11.15
C THR A 68 14.70 3.43 12.20
N TYR A 69 15.46 2.39 11.87
CA TYR A 69 16.56 1.94 12.71
C TYR A 69 17.86 1.69 11.93
N THR A 70 18.98 1.93 12.60
CA THR A 70 20.32 1.77 12.03
C THR A 70 20.80 0.33 12.10
N LEU A 71 21.02 -0.29 10.94
CA LEU A 71 21.79 -1.53 10.86
C LEU A 71 23.29 -1.25 11.05
N GLY A 72 23.91 -1.98 11.98
CA GLY A 72 25.32 -1.80 12.32
C GLY A 72 26.26 -2.42 11.28
N GLY A 73 27.03 -1.56 10.61
CA GLY A 73 28.07 -1.87 9.61
C GLY A 73 28.78 -0.58 9.17
N ASN A 74 29.66 -0.63 8.17
CA ASN A 74 30.31 0.58 7.61
C ASN A 74 29.32 1.54 6.93
N THR A 75 28.08 1.12 6.73
CA THR A 75 26.96 1.90 6.23
C THR A 75 25.81 1.74 7.22
N SER A 76 25.40 2.84 7.84
CA SER A 76 24.12 2.91 8.55
C SER A 76 23.03 2.75 7.50
N TRP A 77 22.00 1.92 7.72
CA TRP A 77 20.78 1.88 6.88
C TRP A 77 19.60 2.42 7.69
N LYS A 78 18.59 2.99 7.05
CA LYS A 78 17.27 3.23 7.63
C LYS A 78 16.36 2.15 7.08
N VAL A 79 15.51 1.58 7.92
CA VAL A 79 14.55 0.57 7.49
C VAL A 79 13.18 1.06 7.91
N ASP A 80 12.27 1.15 6.96
CA ASP A 80 10.91 1.58 7.21
C ASP A 80 10.05 0.33 7.34
N LEU A 81 9.36 0.20 8.47
CA LEU A 81 8.54 -0.97 8.80
C LEU A 81 7.09 -0.58 8.87
N ASN A 82 6.24 -1.26 8.09
CA ASN A 82 4.84 -0.94 7.97
C ASN A 82 3.97 -2.20 8.17
N PRO A 83 3.44 -2.42 9.39
CA PRO A 83 2.38 -3.40 9.61
C PRO A 83 1.14 -3.02 8.79
N ILE A 84 0.55 -3.96 8.06
CA ILE A 84 -0.66 -3.68 7.26
C ILE A 84 -1.89 -3.60 8.16
N ASN A 85 -2.92 -2.86 7.78
CA ASN A 85 -4.17 -2.80 8.55
C ASN A 85 -4.77 -4.20 8.76
N VAL A 86 -5.17 -4.51 9.99
CA VAL A 86 -5.92 -5.73 10.28
C VAL A 86 -7.35 -5.56 9.78
N THR A 87 -7.75 -6.37 8.79
CA THR A 87 -9.06 -6.26 8.14
C THR A 87 -9.84 -7.56 8.21
N LEU A 88 -11.17 -7.47 8.25
CA LEU A 88 -12.03 -8.65 8.23
C LEU A 88 -12.08 -9.26 6.82
N ILE A 89 -11.93 -10.58 6.72
CA ILE A 89 -12.08 -11.31 5.45
C ILE A 89 -13.57 -11.64 5.25
N ASN A 90 -14.29 -10.74 4.58
CA ASN A 90 -15.74 -10.87 4.36
C ASN A 90 -16.13 -11.11 2.89
N LYS A 91 -15.21 -10.92 1.94
CA LYS A 91 -15.48 -11.19 0.52
C LYS A 91 -15.52 -12.69 0.27
N ALA A 92 -16.57 -13.15 -0.41
CA ALA A 92 -16.74 -14.57 -0.75
C ALA A 92 -15.52 -15.11 -1.53
N ALA A 93 -14.98 -14.33 -2.47
CA ALA A 93 -13.82 -14.72 -3.28
C ALA A 93 -12.57 -15.04 -2.42
N ASP A 94 -12.28 -14.21 -1.42
CA ASP A 94 -11.10 -14.41 -0.56
C ASP A 94 -11.26 -15.65 0.32
N ARG A 95 -12.47 -15.88 0.85
CA ARG A 95 -12.80 -17.07 1.65
C ARG A 95 -12.80 -18.35 0.82
N ASP A 96 -13.31 -18.29 -0.41
CA ASP A 96 -13.29 -19.40 -1.36
C ASP A 96 -11.87 -19.73 -1.83
N ALA A 97 -11.03 -18.71 -2.03
CA ALA A 97 -9.61 -18.89 -2.35
C ALA A 97 -8.87 -19.60 -1.20
N PHE A 98 -9.09 -19.18 0.04
CA PHE A 98 -8.51 -19.83 1.22
C PHE A 98 -8.99 -21.29 1.36
N LYS A 99 -10.29 -21.54 1.18
CA LYS A 99 -10.82 -22.91 1.21
C LYS A 99 -10.20 -23.78 0.11
N THR A 100 -10.09 -23.24 -1.11
CA THR A 100 -9.47 -23.93 -2.25
C THR A 100 -8.00 -24.24 -1.97
N PHE A 101 -7.28 -23.31 -1.34
CA PHE A 101 -5.91 -23.52 -0.90
C PHE A 101 -5.81 -24.66 0.12
N LEU A 102 -6.69 -24.68 1.14
CA LEU A 102 -6.76 -25.75 2.14
C LEU A 102 -7.06 -27.11 1.53
N ASP A 103 -8.05 -27.20 0.63
CA ASP A 103 -8.43 -28.44 -0.06
C ASP A 103 -7.25 -29.02 -0.87
N ASN A 104 -6.40 -28.15 -1.43
CA ASN A 104 -5.22 -28.53 -2.21
C ASN A 104 -3.94 -28.73 -1.38
N SER A 105 -3.96 -28.39 -0.09
CA SER A 105 -2.84 -28.60 0.82
C SER A 105 -2.65 -30.09 1.17
N ILE A 106 -1.55 -30.42 1.85
CA ILE A 106 -1.35 -31.77 2.39
C ILE A 106 -2.47 -32.17 3.36
N TYR A 107 -3.13 -31.20 4.01
CA TYR A 107 -4.21 -31.47 4.95
C TYR A 107 -5.50 -31.88 4.22
N GLY A 108 -5.92 -31.10 3.22
CA GLY A 108 -7.18 -31.31 2.51
C GLY A 108 -7.18 -32.43 1.47
N LYS A 109 -6.03 -32.72 0.87
CA LYS A 109 -5.91 -33.81 -0.11
C LYS A 109 -6.39 -35.14 0.47
N ALA A 110 -7.04 -35.94 -0.38
CA ALA A 110 -7.48 -37.28 0.01
C ALA A 110 -6.28 -38.15 0.40
N VAL A 111 -6.49 -39.07 1.34
CA VAL A 111 -5.45 -40.01 1.78
C VAL A 111 -4.91 -40.85 0.62
N ALA A 112 -5.78 -41.18 -0.34
CA ALA A 112 -5.39 -41.89 -1.57
C ALA A 112 -4.38 -41.12 -2.43
N ASP A 113 -4.37 -39.78 -2.33
CA ASP A 113 -3.48 -38.88 -3.08
C ASP A 113 -2.28 -38.40 -2.23
N GLY A 114 -2.02 -39.08 -1.10
CA GLY A 114 -0.93 -38.74 -0.18
C GLY A 114 -1.22 -37.56 0.74
N GLY A 115 -2.48 -37.12 0.85
CA GLY A 115 -2.89 -36.12 1.83
C GLY A 115 -3.35 -36.72 3.16
N LEU A 116 -3.85 -35.88 4.06
CA LEU A 116 -4.29 -36.26 5.40
C LEU A 116 -5.82 -36.42 5.51
N GLY A 117 -6.57 -36.07 4.47
CA GLY A 117 -8.01 -36.30 4.35
C GLY A 117 -8.88 -35.41 5.22
N TRP A 118 -8.43 -34.18 5.51
CA TRP A 118 -9.24 -33.19 6.21
C TRP A 118 -10.36 -32.66 5.32
N THR A 119 -11.54 -32.46 5.90
CA THR A 119 -12.69 -31.86 5.23
C THR A 119 -12.94 -30.48 5.80
N PHE A 120 -12.91 -29.48 4.93
CA PHE A 120 -13.12 -28.07 5.28
C PHE A 120 -14.47 -27.57 4.76
N ASN A 121 -15.34 -27.14 5.68
CA ASN A 121 -16.67 -26.63 5.38
C ASN A 121 -16.70 -25.12 5.62
N LEU A 122 -16.77 -24.33 4.55
CA LEU A 122 -16.89 -22.89 4.68
C LEU A 122 -18.31 -22.54 5.15
N LYS A 123 -18.43 -21.87 6.30
CA LYS A 123 -19.71 -21.38 6.80
C LYS A 123 -20.07 -20.06 6.13
N PRO A 124 -21.36 -19.73 5.97
CA PRO A 124 -21.75 -18.39 5.52
C PRO A 124 -21.10 -17.30 6.37
N VAL A 125 -20.80 -16.16 5.75
CA VAL A 125 -20.35 -14.96 6.46
C VAL A 125 -21.40 -14.60 7.52
N ASP A 126 -20.96 -14.08 8.67
CA ASP A 126 -21.81 -13.66 9.79
C ASP A 126 -22.59 -14.80 10.46
N THR A 127 -22.14 -16.05 10.30
CA THR A 127 -22.77 -17.21 10.97
C THR A 127 -22.71 -17.08 12.49
N LEU A 128 -21.61 -16.54 13.02
CA LEU A 128 -21.37 -16.35 14.44
C LEU A 128 -21.18 -14.87 14.75
N LYS A 129 -21.44 -14.50 16.00
CA LYS A 129 -21.22 -13.15 16.50
C LYS A 129 -20.09 -13.14 17.50
N GLY A 130 -19.17 -12.20 17.36
CA GLY A 130 -18.08 -12.03 18.29
C GLY A 130 -17.18 -10.90 17.84
N THR A 131 -16.03 -10.79 18.49
CA THR A 131 -15.06 -9.73 18.20
C THR A 131 -13.65 -10.28 18.25
N PHE A 132 -12.87 -10.02 17.20
CA PHE A 132 -11.41 -10.11 17.25
C PHE A 132 -10.90 -8.82 17.89
N ASN A 133 -10.42 -8.91 19.13
CA ASN A 133 -9.88 -7.78 19.87
C ASN A 133 -8.37 -7.78 19.74
N ILE A 134 -7.86 -6.89 18.91
CA ILE A 134 -6.42 -6.71 18.73
C ILE A 134 -5.87 -6.09 20.01
N GLN A 135 -5.09 -6.86 20.76
CA GLN A 135 -4.46 -6.39 22.00
C GLN A 135 -3.20 -5.60 21.68
N ASN A 136 -2.35 -6.19 20.82
CA ASN A 136 -1.08 -5.62 20.41
C ASN A 136 -0.83 -5.90 18.94
N TYR A 137 -0.30 -4.90 18.23
CA TYR A 137 0.11 -5.07 16.85
C TYR A 137 1.18 -4.05 16.49
N TYR A 138 2.42 -4.51 16.30
CA TYR A 138 3.58 -3.63 16.11
C TYR A 138 4.61 -4.23 15.15
N ALA A 139 5.41 -3.37 14.54
CA ALA A 139 6.60 -3.77 13.80
C ALA A 139 7.76 -4.15 14.73
N CYS A 140 8.54 -5.16 14.34
CA CYS A 140 9.61 -5.73 15.15
C CYS A 140 10.97 -5.58 14.48
N ALA A 141 11.88 -4.85 15.13
CA ALA A 141 13.30 -4.79 14.81
C ALA A 141 14.11 -4.50 16.09
N PRO A 142 15.46 -4.60 16.09
CA PRO A 142 16.28 -4.64 17.32
C PRO A 142 16.06 -3.46 18.28
N THR A 143 15.70 -2.30 17.73
CA THR A 143 15.51 -1.04 18.47
C THR A 143 14.05 -0.61 18.60
N THR A 144 13.11 -1.36 18.01
CA THR A 144 11.68 -1.03 18.11
C THR A 144 11.14 -1.39 19.47
N GLU A 145 9.97 -0.86 19.84
CA GLU A 145 9.34 -1.24 21.10
C GLU A 145 9.06 -2.74 21.16
N CYS A 146 8.63 -3.38 20.07
CA CYS A 146 8.58 -4.85 19.99
C CYS A 146 9.95 -5.50 20.30
N GLY A 147 11.05 -5.02 19.71
CA GLY A 147 12.40 -5.56 19.97
C GLY A 147 12.91 -5.33 21.40
N LYS A 148 12.54 -4.20 22.02
CA LYS A 148 12.92 -3.82 23.39
C LYS A 148 12.06 -4.49 24.46
N GLU A 149 10.75 -4.58 24.24
CA GLU A 149 9.78 -5.22 25.13
C GLU A 149 9.99 -6.73 25.16
N ARG A 150 10.37 -7.35 24.04
CA ARG A 150 10.74 -8.78 23.97
C ARG A 150 11.90 -9.17 24.91
N ALA A 151 12.79 -8.24 25.23
CA ALA A 151 13.86 -8.48 26.21
C ALA A 151 13.37 -8.57 27.67
N LYS A 152 12.12 -8.13 27.93
CA LYS A 152 11.52 -8.00 29.27
C LYS A 152 10.19 -8.74 29.41
N ASP A 153 9.60 -9.21 28.32
CA ASP A 153 8.32 -9.91 28.31
C ASP A 153 8.45 -11.30 28.96
N PRO A 154 7.75 -11.56 30.08
CA PRO A 154 7.80 -12.85 30.78
C PRO A 154 7.05 -13.97 30.02
N VAL A 155 6.22 -13.62 29.05
CA VAL A 155 5.43 -14.54 28.19
C VAL A 155 6.23 -14.93 26.95
N PHE A 156 7.08 -14.05 26.42
CA PHE A 156 7.85 -14.28 25.18
C PHE A 156 9.37 -14.08 25.31
N PRO A 157 10.08 -14.92 26.09
CA PRO A 157 11.53 -14.85 26.18
C PRO A 157 12.17 -15.29 24.86
N GLY A 158 12.46 -14.34 23.97
CA GLY A 158 13.21 -14.57 22.73
C GLY A 158 14.53 -13.81 22.70
N PRO A 159 15.57 -14.32 22.03
CA PRO A 159 16.83 -13.59 21.89
C PRO A 159 16.57 -12.24 21.21
N ILE A 160 17.16 -11.16 21.74
CA ILE A 160 17.16 -9.85 21.07
C ILE A 160 17.75 -10.05 19.69
N LEU A 161 16.90 -9.91 18.69
CA LEU A 161 17.24 -10.05 17.30
C LEU A 161 18.09 -8.84 16.96
N LYS A 162 19.35 -9.05 16.56
CA LYS A 162 20.32 -7.96 16.39
C LYS A 162 20.27 -7.33 14.99
N THR A 163 19.66 -8.01 14.01
CA THR A 163 19.80 -7.68 12.58
C THR A 163 18.58 -8.07 11.74
N GLY A 164 17.34 -7.93 12.22
CA GLY A 164 16.21 -8.31 11.37
C GLY A 164 14.90 -7.60 11.67
N VAL A 165 13.92 -7.94 10.84
CA VAL A 165 12.63 -7.27 10.69
C VAL A 165 11.48 -8.26 10.80
N GLY A 166 10.33 -7.76 11.23
CA GLY A 166 9.14 -8.58 11.38
C GLY A 166 7.96 -7.79 11.90
N ALA A 167 6.95 -8.52 12.38
CA ALA A 167 5.83 -7.97 13.12
C ALA A 167 5.47 -8.86 14.30
N PHE A 168 4.62 -8.32 15.17
CA PHE A 168 4.01 -9.04 16.28
C PHE A 168 2.53 -8.74 16.30
N LEU A 169 1.70 -9.78 16.32
CA LEU A 169 0.26 -9.68 16.49
C LEU A 169 -0.16 -10.50 17.70
N ASP A 170 -0.94 -9.89 18.60
CA ASP A 170 -1.63 -10.55 19.71
C ASP A 170 -3.09 -10.09 19.72
N LEU A 171 -3.99 -11.07 19.66
CA LEU A 171 -5.42 -10.84 19.65
C LEU A 171 -6.16 -11.82 20.56
N THR A 172 -7.32 -11.37 21.02
CA THR A 172 -8.26 -12.18 21.79
C THR A 172 -9.64 -12.22 21.15
N LEU A 173 -10.23 -13.40 21.14
CA LEU A 173 -11.60 -13.66 20.72
C LEU A 173 -12.57 -13.35 21.86
N SER A 174 -13.41 -12.34 21.67
CA SER A 174 -14.62 -12.16 22.51
C SER A 174 -15.80 -12.85 21.83
N TYR A 175 -16.21 -13.97 22.39
CA TYR A 175 -17.33 -14.76 21.87
C TYR A 175 -18.11 -15.36 23.05
N ASP A 176 -19.43 -15.17 23.03
CA ASP A 176 -20.35 -15.82 23.95
C ASP A 176 -21.38 -16.63 23.14
N PRO A 177 -21.36 -17.98 23.21
CA PRO A 177 -22.28 -18.83 22.46
C PRO A 177 -23.74 -18.70 22.90
N LYS A 178 -23.99 -18.11 24.08
CA LYS A 178 -25.34 -17.90 24.63
C LYS A 178 -25.81 -16.46 24.49
N ALA A 179 -25.01 -15.58 23.88
CA ALA A 179 -25.39 -14.20 23.67
C ALA A 179 -26.62 -14.08 22.77
N ASN A 180 -27.43 -13.05 23.03
CA ASN A 180 -28.62 -12.78 22.23
C ASN A 180 -28.25 -12.58 20.75
N GLY A 181 -28.88 -13.38 19.89
CA GLY A 181 -28.67 -13.31 18.44
C GLY A 181 -27.57 -14.22 17.91
N GLN A 182 -26.96 -15.07 18.74
CA GLN A 182 -26.23 -16.25 18.26
C GLN A 182 -27.20 -17.32 17.71
N PRO A 183 -26.74 -18.21 16.82
CA PRO A 183 -27.49 -19.42 16.47
C PRO A 183 -27.79 -20.29 17.69
N GLN A 184 -28.94 -20.98 17.70
CA GLN A 184 -29.32 -21.86 18.81
C GLN A 184 -28.31 -22.99 19.06
N ASN A 185 -27.56 -23.38 18.04
CA ASN A 185 -26.53 -24.41 18.03
C ASN A 185 -25.13 -23.82 17.85
N ALA A 186 -24.90 -22.59 18.30
CA ALA A 186 -23.58 -21.97 18.26
C ALA A 186 -22.55 -22.83 19.04
N PRO A 187 -21.34 -23.05 18.49
CA PRO A 187 -20.31 -23.85 19.15
C PRO A 187 -19.95 -23.27 20.51
N THR A 188 -19.67 -24.11 21.51
CA THR A 188 -19.37 -23.64 22.89
C THR A 188 -18.02 -22.95 23.03
N GLY A 189 -17.17 -23.04 22.00
CA GLY A 189 -15.83 -22.47 21.95
C GLY A 189 -14.71 -23.39 22.43
N ASN A 190 -15.03 -24.55 23.02
CA ASN A 190 -14.01 -25.51 23.48
C ASN A 190 -13.29 -26.22 22.32
N ASP A 191 -13.96 -26.32 21.16
CA ASP A 191 -13.45 -26.95 19.94
C ASP A 191 -13.01 -25.91 18.89
N PHE A 192 -12.84 -24.65 19.32
CA PHE A 192 -12.26 -23.62 18.45
C PHE A 192 -10.76 -23.76 18.34
N HIS A 193 -10.30 -23.58 17.11
CA HIS A 193 -8.91 -23.58 16.70
C HIS A 193 -8.66 -22.42 15.75
N TRP A 194 -7.38 -22.21 15.42
CA TRP A 194 -6.95 -21.22 14.44
C TRP A 194 -6.26 -21.90 13.27
N ILE A 195 -6.57 -21.48 12.05
CA ILE A 195 -5.80 -21.85 10.86
C ILE A 195 -5.28 -20.58 10.23
N GLN A 196 -3.95 -20.49 10.10
CA GLN A 196 -3.27 -19.40 9.42
C GLN A 196 -2.63 -19.88 8.12
N GLN A 197 -2.79 -19.12 7.05
CA GLN A 197 -2.00 -19.23 5.83
C GLN A 197 -0.96 -18.12 5.83
N ILE A 198 0.29 -18.46 5.51
CA ILE A 198 1.36 -17.51 5.22
C ILE A 198 1.47 -17.36 3.71
N MET A 199 1.58 -16.11 3.23
CA MET A 199 2.04 -15.75 1.89
C MET A 199 3.17 -14.74 2.05
N ASN A 200 4.39 -15.07 1.62
CA ASN A 200 5.51 -14.14 1.70
C ASN A 200 6.47 -14.30 0.52
N ASP A 201 7.37 -13.32 0.39
CA ASP A 201 8.47 -13.29 -0.58
C ASP A 201 9.78 -13.88 -0.06
N HIS A 202 9.85 -14.32 1.20
CA HIS A 202 11.06 -14.90 1.79
C HIS A 202 10.74 -16.13 2.61
N LYS A 203 10.88 -17.31 2.01
CA LYS A 203 10.69 -18.61 2.66
C LYS A 203 11.76 -18.88 3.71
N LEU A 204 11.32 -19.29 4.90
CA LEU A 204 12.23 -19.59 6.00
C LEU A 204 13.28 -20.65 5.62
N GLY A 205 14.56 -20.31 5.77
CA GLY A 205 15.69 -21.20 5.46
C GLY A 205 16.10 -21.24 3.99
N PHE A 206 15.61 -20.31 3.16
CA PHE A 206 15.97 -20.14 1.76
C PHE A 206 16.49 -18.72 1.52
N ASP A 207 17.06 -18.49 0.35
CA ASP A 207 17.50 -17.16 -0.06
C ASP A 207 16.32 -16.19 -0.18
N HIS A 208 16.58 -14.90 0.03
CA HIS A 208 15.62 -13.83 -0.12
C HIS A 208 14.97 -13.83 -1.53
N GLY A 209 13.67 -13.54 -1.62
CA GLY A 209 12.90 -13.56 -2.87
C GLY A 209 12.27 -14.91 -3.20
N VAL A 210 12.66 -16.00 -2.51
CA VAL A 210 11.97 -17.29 -2.63
C VAL A 210 10.62 -17.22 -1.92
N LYS A 211 9.55 -17.18 -2.71
CA LYS A 211 8.18 -17.08 -2.19
C LYS A 211 7.78 -18.30 -1.35
N ASP A 212 6.99 -18.07 -0.30
CA ASP A 212 6.33 -19.11 0.51
C ASP A 212 4.81 -18.92 0.47
N ASN A 213 4.08 -20.02 0.33
CA ASN A 213 2.63 -20.05 0.45
C ASN A 213 2.21 -21.37 1.10
N LYS A 214 1.94 -21.36 2.41
CA LYS A 214 1.72 -22.57 3.21
C LYS A 214 0.80 -22.34 4.41
N ILE A 215 0.32 -23.43 5.00
CA ILE A 215 -0.33 -23.40 6.31
C ILE A 215 0.73 -23.21 7.39
N ASP A 216 0.46 -22.29 8.30
CA ASP A 216 1.35 -21.96 9.40
C ASP A 216 1.10 -22.87 10.60
N THR A 217 1.82 -23.99 10.63
CA THR A 217 1.79 -24.92 11.75
C THR A 217 3.07 -25.74 11.74
N PRO A 218 3.63 -26.12 12.90
CA PRO A 218 4.70 -27.09 12.96
C PRO A 218 4.16 -28.52 12.85
N SER A 219 2.85 -28.72 12.92
CA SER A 219 2.20 -30.01 12.93
C SER A 219 2.21 -30.69 11.56
N THR A 220 2.55 -31.98 11.58
CA THR A 220 2.47 -32.84 10.39
C THR A 220 1.13 -33.57 10.27
N THR A 221 0.23 -33.38 11.24
CA THR A 221 -1.03 -34.14 11.33
C THR A 221 -2.28 -33.28 11.38
N THR A 222 -2.18 -32.05 11.87
CA THR A 222 -3.30 -31.11 11.98
C THR A 222 -2.96 -29.78 11.29
N PRO A 223 -3.95 -29.06 10.74
CA PRO A 223 -3.73 -27.73 10.16
C PRO A 223 -3.77 -26.61 11.21
N TYR A 224 -3.85 -26.96 12.49
CA TYR A 224 -4.11 -26.01 13.56
C TYR A 224 -2.84 -25.28 13.99
N TYR A 225 -2.95 -23.97 14.11
CA TYR A 225 -1.86 -23.10 14.57
C TYR A 225 -1.59 -23.34 16.06
N ASP A 226 -2.63 -23.55 16.86
CA ASP A 226 -2.56 -23.88 18.29
C ASP A 226 -1.98 -25.29 18.58
N ASP A 227 -1.67 -26.09 17.54
CA ASP A 227 -0.91 -27.33 17.63
C ASP A 227 0.61 -27.08 17.55
N GLY A 228 1.14 -26.36 18.54
CA GLY A 228 2.58 -26.14 18.72
C GLY A 228 3.04 -24.69 18.64
N PHE A 229 2.18 -23.75 18.27
CA PHE A 229 2.44 -22.31 18.41
C PHE A 229 1.61 -21.65 19.52
N SER A 230 1.84 -20.35 19.72
CA SER A 230 1.28 -19.56 20.82
C SER A 230 -0.18 -19.16 20.56
N ALA A 231 -1.09 -20.12 20.60
CA ALA A 231 -2.52 -19.88 20.52
C ALA A 231 -3.31 -20.85 21.41
N ASN A 232 -4.57 -20.51 21.68
CA ASN A 232 -5.55 -21.39 22.31
C ASN A 232 -6.96 -21.05 21.77
N GLN A 233 -8.00 -21.60 22.37
CA GLN A 233 -9.39 -21.42 21.89
C GLN A 233 -9.84 -19.95 21.77
N THR A 234 -9.23 -19.03 22.51
CA THR A 234 -9.63 -17.62 22.53
C THR A 234 -8.50 -16.63 22.31
N THR A 235 -7.25 -17.07 22.19
CA THR A 235 -6.11 -16.18 21.97
C THR A 235 -5.28 -16.65 20.80
N PHE A 236 -4.77 -15.71 20.00
CA PHE A 236 -3.86 -15.97 18.91
C PHE A 236 -2.69 -14.99 18.98
N ILE A 237 -1.47 -15.52 18.91
CA ILE A 237 -0.24 -14.73 18.94
C ILE A 237 0.73 -15.25 17.87
N ASP A 238 1.25 -14.34 17.07
CA ASP A 238 2.26 -14.64 16.06
C ASP A 238 3.31 -13.52 15.96
N SER A 239 4.53 -13.91 15.63
CA SER A 239 5.69 -13.03 15.49
C SER A 239 6.58 -13.44 14.32
N PRO A 240 6.12 -13.26 13.08
CA PRO A 240 6.90 -13.55 11.89
C PRO A 240 8.09 -12.60 11.78
N TYR A 241 9.24 -13.14 11.40
CA TYR A 241 10.50 -12.41 11.38
C TYR A 241 11.50 -12.96 10.34
N ARG A 242 12.37 -12.09 9.81
CA ARG A 242 13.53 -12.43 8.96
C ARG A 242 14.79 -11.67 9.37
N ASP A 243 15.95 -12.33 9.25
CA ASP A 243 17.26 -11.90 9.76
C ASP A 243 18.13 -11.14 8.74
N ASP A 244 17.55 -10.80 7.59
CA ASP A 244 18.12 -10.02 6.50
C ASP A 244 17.39 -8.68 6.36
N SER A 245 17.35 -7.92 7.45
CA SER A 245 16.76 -6.58 7.55
C SER A 245 17.15 -5.58 6.46
N GLY A 246 18.24 -5.82 5.74
CA GLY A 246 18.69 -5.01 4.61
C GLY A 246 18.09 -5.44 3.28
N LYS A 247 16.99 -6.19 3.27
CA LYS A 247 16.19 -6.58 2.11
C LYS A 247 14.74 -6.22 2.35
N ALA A 248 14.01 -5.88 1.29
CA ALA A 248 12.58 -5.57 1.38
C ALA A 248 11.76 -6.85 1.52
N HIS A 249 10.83 -6.88 2.47
CA HIS A 249 9.96 -8.04 2.67
C HIS A 249 8.50 -7.66 2.52
N LYS A 250 7.71 -8.65 2.08
CA LYS A 250 6.25 -8.62 2.10
C LYS A 250 5.71 -9.91 2.68
N PHE A 251 4.98 -9.77 3.78
CA PHE A 251 4.31 -10.86 4.48
C PHE A 251 2.83 -10.56 4.61
N ASP A 252 2.01 -11.45 4.06
CA ASP A 252 0.55 -11.44 4.16
C ASP A 252 0.09 -12.72 4.84
N PHE A 253 -0.87 -12.59 5.76
CA PHE A 253 -1.44 -13.72 6.50
C PHE A 253 -2.95 -13.69 6.42
N ASN A 254 -3.53 -14.85 6.15
CA ASN A 254 -4.96 -15.07 6.33
C ASN A 254 -5.17 -15.95 7.56
N LEU A 255 -5.82 -15.41 8.58
CA LEU A 255 -6.12 -16.10 9.83
C LEU A 255 -7.62 -16.34 9.94
N PHE A 256 -8.04 -17.60 10.08
CA PHE A 256 -9.44 -17.96 10.25
C PHE A 256 -9.72 -18.62 11.60
N LEU A 257 -10.84 -18.24 12.22
CA LEU A 257 -11.43 -18.98 13.32
C LEU A 257 -12.14 -20.22 12.76
N VAL A 258 -11.83 -21.37 13.33
CA VAL A 258 -12.41 -22.64 12.89
C VAL A 258 -12.93 -23.47 14.07
N ASN A 259 -13.90 -24.35 13.83
CA ASN A 259 -14.40 -25.30 14.82
C ASN A 259 -14.29 -26.73 14.30
N GLN A 260 -13.67 -27.60 15.06
CA GLN A 260 -13.66 -29.02 14.73
C GLN A 260 -15.03 -29.64 15.08
N THR A 261 -15.75 -30.17 14.08
CA THR A 261 -17.10 -30.72 14.26
C THR A 261 -17.14 -32.24 14.30
N ALA A 262 -16.13 -32.89 13.74
CA ALA A 262 -15.88 -34.33 13.83
C ALA A 262 -14.39 -34.62 13.60
N ASP A 263 -13.99 -35.89 13.65
CA ASP A 263 -12.65 -36.28 13.28
C ASP A 263 -12.31 -35.75 11.88
N LYS A 264 -11.22 -34.98 11.81
CA LYS A 264 -10.72 -34.29 10.60
C LYS A 264 -11.75 -33.48 9.82
N THR A 265 -12.83 -33.02 10.46
CA THR A 265 -13.89 -32.22 9.81
C THR A 265 -14.02 -30.89 10.52
N VAL A 266 -13.89 -29.81 9.74
CA VAL A 266 -13.71 -28.45 10.27
C VAL A 266 -14.69 -27.50 9.60
N ASP A 267 -15.40 -26.74 10.42
CA ASP A 267 -16.20 -25.60 9.97
C ASP A 267 -15.34 -24.33 10.04
N ILE A 268 -15.24 -23.60 8.93
CA ILE A 268 -14.47 -22.34 8.81
C ILE A 268 -15.45 -21.16 8.91
N TYR A 269 -15.21 -20.27 9.88
CA TYR A 269 -16.04 -19.08 10.10
C TYR A 269 -15.38 -17.83 9.49
N ASP A 270 -15.46 -16.70 10.19
CA ASP A 270 -14.84 -15.46 9.78
C ASP A 270 -13.36 -15.44 10.16
N GLY A 271 -12.61 -14.58 9.48
CA GLY A 271 -11.18 -14.45 9.65
C GLY A 271 -10.72 -13.03 9.45
N ILE A 272 -9.43 -12.79 9.67
CA ILE A 272 -8.77 -11.51 9.46
C ILE A 272 -7.58 -11.67 8.52
N ASN A 273 -7.30 -10.62 7.77
CA ASN A 273 -6.04 -10.45 7.07
C ASN A 273 -5.15 -9.50 7.88
N TRP A 274 -3.87 -9.85 7.99
CA TRP A 274 -2.83 -9.06 8.66
C TRP A 274 -1.46 -9.38 8.04
N GLY A 275 -0.41 -8.65 8.41
CA GLY A 275 0.87 -8.76 7.70
C GLY A 275 1.79 -7.57 7.89
N TRP A 276 2.92 -7.56 7.22
CA TRP A 276 3.88 -6.48 7.35
C TRP A 276 4.75 -6.38 6.12
N THR A 277 5.27 -5.17 5.92
CA THR A 277 6.28 -4.89 4.90
C THR A 277 7.45 -4.17 5.52
N ASN A 278 8.62 -4.27 4.87
CA ASN A 278 9.70 -3.34 5.13
C ASN A 278 10.34 -2.88 3.84
N SER A 279 10.82 -1.64 3.85
CA SER A 279 11.74 -1.10 2.85
C SER A 279 13.03 -0.65 3.55
N CYS A 280 14.10 -0.45 2.80
CA CYS A 280 15.36 0.04 3.32
C CYS A 280 15.76 1.28 2.53
N THR A 281 16.18 2.32 3.22
CA THR A 281 16.74 3.52 2.60
C THR A 281 18.13 3.77 3.18
N LEU A 282 19.06 4.24 2.36
CA LEU A 282 20.31 4.76 2.91
C LEU A 282 19.98 6.04 3.71
N PRO A 283 20.41 6.18 4.98
CA PRO A 283 20.53 7.48 5.59
C PRO A 283 21.52 8.24 4.72
N GLN A 284 20.97 9.22 4.02
CA GLN A 284 21.67 10.30 3.30
C GLN A 284 23.09 10.43 3.84
N PRO A 285 24.13 10.10 3.05
CA PRO A 285 25.48 10.21 3.51
C PRO A 285 25.70 11.65 3.99
N LYS A 286 26.16 11.83 5.23
CA LYS A 286 26.82 13.09 5.58
C LYS A 286 27.97 13.24 4.57
N PRO A 287 28.03 14.35 3.80
CA PRO A 287 28.93 14.45 2.66
C PRO A 287 30.36 14.14 3.13
N LYS A 288 30.88 13.01 2.67
CA LYS A 288 32.28 12.64 2.81
C LYS A 288 32.90 12.90 1.46
N GLY A 289 33.77 13.91 1.43
CA GLY A 289 34.30 14.49 0.21
C GLY A 289 34.91 13.48 -0.76
N LEU A 290 34.66 13.74 -2.04
CA LEU A 290 35.58 13.66 -3.17
C LEU A 290 36.73 12.64 -3.04
N SER A 291 36.52 11.42 -3.56
CA SER A 291 37.51 10.63 -4.32
C SER A 291 36.90 9.28 -4.73
N LEU A 292 37.11 8.63 -5.88
CA LEU A 292 37.71 8.90 -7.19
C LEU A 292 37.66 7.55 -7.97
N PHE A 293 37.26 7.60 -9.24
CA PHE A 293 37.52 6.67 -10.37
C PHE A 293 36.78 5.33 -10.57
N ALA A 294 36.25 5.24 -11.80
CA ALA A 294 36.48 4.22 -12.84
C ALA A 294 35.98 2.78 -12.62
N GLU A 295 34.85 2.48 -13.27
CA GLU A 295 34.56 1.25 -14.03
C GLU A 295 33.17 1.40 -14.67
N ALA A 296 33.04 2.32 -15.64
CA ALA A 296 31.82 2.49 -16.43
C ALA A 296 32.02 1.86 -17.82
N ASP A 297 32.32 0.56 -17.87
CA ASP A 297 32.04 -0.25 -19.06
C ASP A 297 32.03 -1.74 -18.66
N ALA A 298 30.91 -2.42 -18.92
CA ALA A 298 30.64 -3.85 -18.74
C ALA A 298 30.21 -4.43 -17.36
N SER A 299 29.91 -3.63 -16.32
CA SER A 299 29.32 -4.17 -15.07
C SER A 299 28.33 -3.23 -14.37
N GLY A 300 27.05 -3.24 -14.77
CA GLY A 300 25.93 -2.86 -13.89
C GLY A 300 26.11 -1.60 -13.03
N SER A 301 26.63 -0.50 -13.61
CA SER A 301 26.60 0.81 -12.94
C SER A 301 25.17 1.30 -12.93
N CYS A 302 24.72 1.72 -11.75
CA CYS A 302 23.41 2.33 -11.54
C CYS A 302 23.48 3.77 -12.03
N LEU A 303 22.52 4.16 -12.85
CA LEU A 303 22.32 5.53 -13.31
C LEU A 303 20.85 5.84 -13.09
N ASP A 304 20.54 7.11 -12.86
CA ASP A 304 19.17 7.62 -12.92
C ASP A 304 18.83 7.79 -14.40
N PHE A 305 17.71 7.23 -14.86
CA PHE A 305 17.22 7.29 -16.23
C PHE A 305 15.95 8.16 -16.27
N GLY A 306 14.90 7.65 -16.89
CA GLY A 306 13.55 8.10 -16.72
C GLY A 306 12.68 6.88 -16.98
N ASP A 307 11.38 7.10 -17.04
CA ASP A 307 10.43 5.98 -16.99
C ASP A 307 9.17 6.23 -17.84
N ALA A 308 9.19 7.26 -18.69
CA ALA A 308 8.23 7.39 -19.77
C ALA A 308 8.30 6.16 -20.71
N PRO A 309 7.21 5.80 -21.41
CA PRO A 309 7.22 4.70 -22.38
C PRO A 309 8.40 4.80 -23.35
N ASP A 310 9.02 3.66 -23.70
CA ASP A 310 10.26 3.66 -24.50
C ASP A 310 10.12 4.28 -25.91
N SER A 311 8.91 4.55 -26.39
CA SER A 311 8.73 5.41 -27.57
C SER A 311 9.36 6.80 -27.39
N TYR A 312 9.44 7.30 -26.16
CA TYR A 312 10.13 8.53 -25.78
C TYR A 312 11.65 8.38 -25.63
N GLN A 313 12.23 7.22 -25.98
CA GLN A 313 13.65 6.85 -25.81
C GLN A 313 14.05 6.89 -24.33
N THR A 314 13.71 5.82 -23.63
CA THR A 314 13.89 5.72 -22.18
C THR A 314 14.89 4.62 -21.84
N LEU A 315 14.84 3.50 -22.57
CA LEU A 315 15.76 2.39 -22.39
C LEU A 315 17.16 2.73 -22.94
N LEU A 316 18.18 2.14 -22.35
CA LEU A 316 19.57 2.16 -22.81
C LEU A 316 19.70 1.65 -24.25
N ALA A 317 18.88 0.65 -24.62
CA ALA A 317 18.82 0.13 -25.99
C ALA A 317 18.36 1.19 -27.03
N SER A 318 17.65 2.22 -26.56
CA SER A 318 17.14 3.37 -27.32
C SER A 318 17.97 4.64 -27.06
N ASP A 319 19.14 4.49 -26.44
CA ASP A 319 20.02 5.59 -25.98
C ASP A 319 19.28 6.59 -25.07
N GLY A 320 18.54 6.08 -24.09
CA GLY A 320 17.79 6.89 -23.14
C GLY A 320 18.66 7.87 -22.34
N PRO A 321 18.03 8.92 -21.76
CA PRO A 321 18.72 9.84 -20.89
C PRO A 321 19.27 9.11 -19.67
N ARG A 322 20.35 9.62 -19.09
CA ARG A 322 20.96 9.04 -17.89
C ARG A 322 21.76 10.05 -17.09
N TYR A 323 21.83 9.88 -15.78
CA TYR A 323 22.54 10.70 -14.81
C TYR A 323 23.32 9.85 -13.81
N GLN A 324 24.50 10.34 -13.38
CA GLN A 324 25.43 9.55 -12.56
C GLN A 324 25.90 10.25 -11.28
N GLU A 325 25.77 11.58 -11.16
CA GLU A 325 26.36 12.29 -10.02
C GLU A 325 25.52 12.26 -8.74
N GLY A 326 24.26 11.82 -8.83
CA GLY A 326 23.34 11.76 -7.71
C GLY A 326 23.13 13.11 -7.02
N GLU A 327 23.60 13.27 -5.78
CA GLU A 327 23.23 14.42 -4.93
C GLU A 327 23.84 15.80 -5.33
N LEU A 328 24.67 15.89 -6.39
CA LEU A 328 25.36 17.14 -6.77
C LEU A 328 24.44 18.20 -7.38
N GLN A 329 23.43 17.75 -8.11
CA GLN A 329 22.34 18.53 -8.68
C GLN A 329 21.10 17.64 -8.66
N LEU A 330 19.96 18.19 -8.25
CA LEU A 330 18.71 17.44 -8.18
C LEU A 330 17.54 18.32 -8.67
N LEU A 331 16.55 17.73 -9.33
CA LEU A 331 15.23 18.20 -9.76
C LEU A 331 14.29 17.85 -8.62
N GLY A 332 14.51 18.50 -7.48
CA GLY A 332 13.76 18.22 -6.27
C GLY A 332 14.69 17.99 -5.10
N GLN A 333 14.44 16.95 -4.32
CA GLN A 333 15.26 16.59 -3.16
C GLN A 333 15.79 15.16 -3.19
N LEU A 334 15.11 14.29 -3.94
CA LEU A 334 15.41 12.88 -4.08
C LEU A 334 16.07 12.65 -5.46
N TRP A 335 16.60 11.45 -5.63
CA TRP A 335 17.05 10.86 -6.89
C TRP A 335 17.06 9.37 -6.68
N ASP A 336 16.98 8.66 -7.79
CA ASP A 336 16.97 7.21 -7.78
C ASP A 336 18.05 6.62 -8.71
N SER A 337 18.12 5.30 -8.91
CA SER A 337 19.04 4.74 -9.91
C SER A 337 18.75 3.30 -10.29
N GLU A 338 18.60 3.04 -11.58
CA GLU A 338 18.43 1.71 -12.15
C GLU A 338 19.59 1.27 -13.06
N LYS A 339 19.49 0.03 -13.56
CA LYS A 339 20.44 -0.53 -14.54
C LYS A 339 20.08 -0.15 -15.98
N ASP A 340 18.83 0.22 -16.21
CA ASP A 340 18.21 0.51 -17.49
C ASP A 340 16.84 1.12 -17.18
N GLY A 341 16.36 2.09 -17.97
CA GLY A 341 15.11 2.81 -17.67
C GLY A 341 13.91 1.89 -17.43
N GLN A 342 12.95 2.34 -16.62
CA GLN A 342 11.82 1.54 -16.17
C GLN A 342 10.49 1.97 -16.81
N PRO A 343 10.30 1.90 -18.14
CA PRO A 343 9.14 2.50 -18.79
C PRO A 343 7.80 1.90 -18.32
N THR A 344 6.93 2.73 -17.74
CA THR A 344 5.51 2.38 -17.48
C THR A 344 4.56 3.32 -18.22
N PRO A 345 3.29 2.93 -18.41
CA PRO A 345 2.28 3.85 -18.93
C PRO A 345 2.02 5.07 -18.03
N LEU A 346 2.39 5.01 -16.75
CA LEU A 346 2.13 6.10 -15.81
C LEU A 346 3.36 6.98 -15.57
N ALA A 347 4.55 6.62 -16.10
CA ALA A 347 5.82 7.22 -15.66
C ALA A 347 5.87 7.19 -14.12
N ASP A 348 5.85 5.96 -13.60
CA ASP A 348 6.00 5.62 -12.17
C ASP A 348 6.81 4.32 -11.97
N GLY A 349 7.73 4.02 -12.87
CA GLY A 349 8.26 2.66 -13.05
C GLY A 349 9.45 2.30 -12.18
N ASP A 350 10.33 3.25 -11.99
CA ASP A 350 11.51 3.27 -11.12
C ASP A 350 11.11 3.49 -9.66
N ASP A 351 10.05 4.27 -9.47
CA ASP A 351 9.21 4.50 -8.30
C ASP A 351 8.70 3.21 -7.58
N ILE A 352 8.50 2.14 -8.35
CA ILE A 352 7.92 0.86 -7.88
C ILE A 352 8.86 -0.34 -8.05
N ASN A 353 9.89 -0.23 -8.89
CA ASN A 353 10.82 -1.31 -9.17
C ASN A 353 12.22 -0.98 -8.69
N GLY A 354 12.53 -1.51 -7.50
CA GLY A 354 13.77 -2.25 -7.28
C GLY A 354 15.00 -1.63 -7.93
N GLY A 355 15.45 -0.50 -7.39
CA GLY A 355 16.68 0.16 -7.79
C GLY A 355 17.86 -0.79 -7.86
N CYS A 356 18.95 -0.27 -8.38
CA CYS A 356 20.12 -1.05 -8.73
C CYS A 356 20.88 -1.63 -7.50
N GLN A 357 20.42 -1.31 -6.28
CA GLN A 357 20.73 -2.00 -5.03
C GLN A 357 19.55 -2.88 -4.60
N ASP A 358 19.84 -4.14 -4.22
CA ASP A 358 18.87 -5.19 -3.84
C ASP A 358 17.90 -4.88 -2.67
N CYS A 359 17.77 -3.61 -2.25
CA CYS A 359 16.93 -3.17 -1.16
C CYS A 359 16.32 -1.77 -1.30
N ASN A 360 16.46 -1.09 -2.45
CA ASN A 360 15.70 0.13 -2.73
C ASN A 360 14.40 -0.25 -3.47
N ILE A 361 13.26 0.16 -2.93
CA ILE A 361 12.30 0.84 -3.80
C ILE A 361 12.92 2.22 -3.92
N ASP A 362 13.24 2.57 -5.14
CA ASP A 362 13.86 3.83 -5.46
C ASP A 362 12.82 4.93 -5.13
N PRO A 363 13.23 5.99 -4.39
CA PRO A 363 12.26 6.92 -3.85
C PRO A 363 11.77 7.86 -4.95
N ASP A 364 10.45 7.90 -5.22
CA ASP A 364 9.73 8.93 -6.01
C ASP A 364 10.53 10.23 -6.09
N ASP A 365 11.37 10.34 -7.12
CA ASP A 365 12.23 11.49 -7.38
C ASP A 365 11.56 12.52 -8.28
N GLU A 366 10.33 12.23 -8.71
CA GLU A 366 9.36 13.16 -9.26
C GLU A 366 8.84 14.22 -8.22
N ASP A 367 9.63 14.53 -7.20
CA ASP A 367 9.36 15.49 -6.13
C ASP A 367 9.74 16.94 -6.49
N GLY A 368 10.30 17.14 -7.68
CA GLY A 368 10.77 18.43 -8.20
C GLY A 368 9.73 19.31 -8.87
N VAL A 369 8.68 18.72 -9.46
CA VAL A 369 7.82 19.42 -10.42
C VAL A 369 6.38 19.54 -9.91
N ILE A 370 5.87 20.77 -9.86
CA ILE A 370 4.49 21.06 -9.44
C ILE A 370 3.73 21.72 -10.58
N PHE A 371 2.72 21.03 -11.10
CA PHE A 371 1.92 21.49 -12.23
C PHE A 371 0.70 22.35 -11.82
N GLY A 372 0.62 23.55 -12.40
CA GLY A 372 -0.58 24.39 -12.40
C GLY A 372 -1.42 24.21 -13.66
N ASP A 373 -2.51 24.98 -13.78
CA ASP A 373 -3.43 24.90 -14.92
C ASP A 373 -2.89 25.55 -16.20
N SER A 374 -1.83 26.36 -16.08
CA SER A 374 -1.15 27.03 -17.20
C SER A 374 0.28 27.45 -16.83
N TRP A 375 0.91 26.71 -15.92
CA TRP A 375 2.25 26.99 -15.40
C TRP A 375 2.82 25.74 -14.74
N VAL A 376 4.13 25.73 -14.51
CA VAL A 376 4.84 24.72 -13.73
C VAL A 376 5.84 25.39 -12.80
N ASP A 377 5.92 24.93 -11.56
CA ASP A 377 7.02 25.25 -10.64
C ASP A 377 8.00 24.09 -10.67
N VAL A 378 9.29 24.41 -10.81
CA VAL A 378 10.36 23.42 -10.81
C VAL A 378 11.31 23.76 -9.67
N LEU A 379 11.52 22.78 -8.80
CA LEU A 379 12.43 22.80 -7.66
C LEU A 379 13.78 22.22 -8.10
N PHE A 380 14.88 22.85 -7.69
CA PHE A 380 16.22 22.34 -7.89
C PHE A 380 17.00 22.41 -6.58
N LYS A 381 17.80 21.38 -6.28
CA LYS A 381 18.74 21.33 -5.17
C LYS A 381 20.15 21.17 -5.72
N ILE A 382 20.96 22.22 -5.58
CA ILE A 382 22.34 22.25 -6.05
C ILE A 382 23.27 22.16 -4.85
N THR A 383 24.17 21.19 -4.84
CA THR A 383 25.19 21.06 -3.79
C THR A 383 26.60 21.30 -4.30
N ARG A 384 26.80 21.32 -5.63
CA ARG A 384 28.09 21.63 -6.26
C ARG A 384 28.64 22.99 -5.78
N PRO A 385 29.92 23.09 -5.36
CA PRO A 385 30.53 24.33 -4.93
C PRO A 385 30.55 25.41 -6.02
N ASP A 386 30.50 26.66 -5.58
CA ASP A 386 30.53 27.87 -6.42
C ASP A 386 29.31 28.05 -7.35
N PRO A 387 29.05 29.28 -7.80
CA PRO A 387 28.06 29.52 -8.85
C PRO A 387 28.49 28.89 -10.18
N ASN A 388 27.65 28.00 -10.72
CA ASN A 388 27.91 27.28 -11.97
C ASN A 388 26.76 27.44 -12.97
N PRO A 389 27.01 27.30 -14.28
CA PRO A 389 25.96 27.24 -15.28
C PRO A 389 25.22 25.90 -15.24
N TYR A 390 23.89 25.95 -15.30
CA TYR A 390 23.00 24.80 -15.42
C TYR A 390 21.98 25.08 -16.51
N GLN A 391 21.76 24.12 -17.40
CA GLN A 391 20.69 24.20 -18.40
C GLN A 391 19.51 23.35 -17.94
N LEU A 392 18.37 24.00 -17.71
CA LEU A 392 17.10 23.32 -17.53
C LEU A 392 16.38 23.26 -18.87
N ARG A 393 16.06 22.05 -19.32
CA ARG A 393 15.16 21.84 -20.46
C ARG A 393 13.95 21.03 -20.04
N ALA A 394 12.81 21.30 -20.67
CA ALA A 394 11.63 20.47 -20.52
C ALA A 394 10.82 20.39 -21.80
N TRP A 395 10.35 19.18 -22.09
CA TRP A 395 9.58 18.82 -23.28
C TRP A 395 8.16 18.39 -22.91
N TRP A 396 7.19 18.65 -23.79
CA TRP A 396 5.84 18.10 -23.71
C TRP A 396 5.42 17.56 -25.08
N ASP A 397 4.89 16.34 -25.15
CA ASP A 397 4.35 15.72 -26.37
C ASP A 397 2.99 16.30 -26.73
N THR A 398 2.98 17.58 -27.10
CA THR A 398 1.74 18.31 -27.39
C THR A 398 1.03 17.87 -28.66
N ASN A 399 1.66 17.00 -29.44
CA ASN A 399 1.09 16.43 -30.65
C ASN A 399 0.56 15.00 -30.45
N TYR A 400 0.85 14.37 -29.30
CA TYR A 400 0.41 13.04 -28.86
C TYR A 400 0.87 11.91 -29.82
N ASN A 401 2.09 12.00 -30.34
CA ASN A 401 2.66 10.98 -31.23
C ASN A 401 3.54 9.95 -30.50
N GLY A 402 3.77 10.11 -29.19
CA GLY A 402 4.57 9.17 -28.42
C GLY A 402 6.07 9.43 -28.46
N VAL A 403 6.53 10.56 -28.99
CA VAL A 403 7.96 10.89 -29.12
C VAL A 403 8.23 12.37 -28.81
N PHE A 404 9.44 12.71 -28.36
CA PHE A 404 9.90 14.10 -28.20
C PHE A 404 10.79 14.53 -29.39
N ASP A 405 10.22 14.58 -30.59
CA ASP A 405 10.98 14.76 -31.83
C ASP A 405 10.75 16.11 -32.53
N HIS A 406 9.79 16.91 -32.07
CA HIS A 406 9.43 18.15 -32.73
C HIS A 406 9.94 19.37 -31.98
N THR A 407 10.51 20.35 -32.69
CA THR A 407 11.11 21.54 -32.06
C THR A 407 10.12 22.41 -31.28
N SER A 408 8.82 22.27 -31.54
CA SER A 408 7.78 22.99 -30.79
C SER A 408 7.42 22.37 -29.44
N GLU A 409 7.98 21.19 -29.14
CA GLU A 409 7.71 20.45 -27.90
C GLU A 409 8.67 20.84 -26.79
N LEU A 410 9.76 21.56 -27.12
CA LEU A 410 10.64 22.18 -26.13
C LEU A 410 9.99 23.48 -25.62
N TYR A 411 9.53 23.46 -24.37
CA TYR A 411 8.84 24.61 -23.75
C TYR A 411 9.69 25.36 -22.73
N ILE A 412 10.63 24.66 -22.09
CA ILE A 412 11.61 25.28 -21.18
C ILE A 412 12.99 25.06 -21.77
N ASP A 413 13.75 26.15 -21.92
CA ASP A 413 15.15 26.15 -22.33
C ASP A 413 15.85 27.30 -21.61
N ASP A 414 16.28 27.04 -20.38
CA ASP A 414 16.74 28.07 -19.45
C ASP A 414 18.16 27.80 -18.98
N LEU A 415 19.08 28.72 -19.30
CA LEU A 415 20.45 28.67 -18.84
C LEU A 415 20.59 29.51 -17.56
N LEU A 416 20.64 28.81 -16.43
CA LEU A 416 20.71 29.35 -15.08
C LEU A 416 22.16 29.42 -14.61
N THR A 417 22.47 30.39 -13.76
CA THR A 417 23.71 30.36 -12.95
C THR A 417 23.31 30.21 -11.50
N LEU A 418 23.56 29.03 -10.94
CA LEU A 418 23.12 28.64 -9.60
C LEU A 418 24.32 28.42 -8.69
N ALA A 419 24.27 29.06 -7.52
CA ALA A 419 25.15 28.75 -6.39
C ALA A 419 24.58 27.55 -5.61
N PRO A 420 25.34 26.92 -4.70
CA PRO A 420 24.78 25.90 -3.83
C PRO A 420 23.54 26.40 -3.07
N GLY A 421 22.47 25.61 -3.06
CA GLY A 421 21.20 25.97 -2.45
C GLY A 421 20.01 25.24 -3.05
N ILE A 422 18.82 25.56 -2.52
CA ILE A 422 17.54 25.07 -3.04
C ILE A 422 16.83 26.26 -3.70
N PHE A 423 16.33 26.04 -4.91
CA PHE A 423 15.70 27.07 -5.73
C PHE A 423 14.38 26.57 -6.28
N THR A 424 13.38 27.44 -6.35
CA THR A 424 12.12 27.15 -7.05
C THR A 424 11.92 28.19 -8.12
N LYS A 425 11.64 27.76 -9.36
CA LYS A 425 11.39 28.65 -10.49
C LYS A 425 10.05 28.32 -11.14
N ARG A 426 9.25 29.37 -11.36
CA ARG A 426 7.98 29.27 -12.07
C ARG A 426 8.14 29.55 -13.55
N TYR A 427 7.55 28.70 -14.37
CA TYR A 427 7.41 28.89 -15.81
C TYR A 427 5.93 28.97 -16.18
N ASN A 428 5.51 30.06 -16.82
CA ASN A 428 4.13 30.18 -17.32
C ASN A 428 4.04 29.53 -18.69
N LEU A 429 3.03 28.69 -18.88
CA LEU A 429 2.79 27.90 -20.08
C LEU A 429 1.56 28.43 -20.82
N GLY A 430 1.58 28.34 -22.15
CA GLY A 430 0.47 28.77 -23.01
C GLY A 430 -0.67 27.75 -23.14
N PHE A 431 -0.60 26.65 -22.39
CA PHE A 431 -1.50 25.50 -22.44
C PHE A 431 -1.64 24.89 -21.03
N ASN A 432 -2.57 23.96 -20.85
CA ASN A 432 -2.67 23.19 -19.61
C ASN A 432 -1.66 22.03 -19.63
N PRO A 433 -0.61 22.04 -18.79
CA PRO A 433 0.39 20.99 -18.78
C PRO A 433 -0.11 19.66 -18.17
N LYS A 434 -1.28 19.66 -17.53
CA LYS A 434 -1.93 18.47 -16.95
C LYS A 434 -3.05 17.95 -17.87
N ALA A 435 -2.88 18.04 -19.19
CA ALA A 435 -3.84 17.41 -20.10
C ALA A 435 -3.65 15.88 -20.03
N ASP A 436 -4.74 15.13 -19.98
CA ASP A 436 -4.71 13.66 -19.90
C ASP A 436 -3.84 13.05 -21.01
N GLY A 437 -2.91 12.17 -20.64
CA GLY A 437 -2.02 11.48 -21.58
C GLY A 437 -0.95 12.37 -22.21
N LEU A 438 -0.71 13.56 -21.64
CA LEU A 438 0.37 14.45 -22.07
C LEU A 438 1.65 14.15 -21.29
N TYR A 439 2.59 13.43 -21.93
CA TYR A 439 3.90 13.15 -21.36
C TYR A 439 4.79 14.39 -21.40
N SER A 440 5.62 14.52 -20.36
CA SER A 440 6.68 15.52 -20.29
C SER A 440 7.94 14.95 -19.68
N ARG A 441 9.08 15.48 -20.12
CA ARG A 441 10.41 15.16 -19.59
C ARG A 441 11.10 16.43 -19.15
N PHE A 442 11.67 16.45 -17.95
CA PHE A 442 12.52 17.52 -17.45
C PHE A 442 13.96 17.04 -17.43
N ARG A 443 14.89 17.95 -17.70
CA ARG A 443 16.32 17.64 -17.66
C ARG A 443 17.12 18.80 -17.12
N LEU A 444 17.92 18.54 -16.09
CA LEU A 444 18.85 19.51 -15.50
C LEU A 444 20.28 19.10 -15.84
N THR A 445 20.97 19.91 -16.66
CA THR A 445 22.34 19.60 -17.10
C THR A 445 23.36 20.63 -16.60
N TRP A 446 24.39 20.18 -15.88
CA TRP A 446 25.49 21.06 -15.46
C TRP A 446 26.48 21.33 -16.59
N ASP A 447 26.76 22.62 -16.80
CA ASP A 447 27.74 23.16 -17.76
C ASP A 447 27.84 22.35 -19.08
N PRO A 448 26.73 22.13 -19.80
CA PRO A 448 26.68 21.12 -20.86
C PRO A 448 27.67 21.44 -21.98
N LEU A 449 28.35 20.42 -22.52
CA LEU A 449 29.27 20.56 -23.67
C LEU A 449 28.64 21.30 -24.86
N ASP A 450 27.41 20.93 -25.20
CA ASP A 450 26.55 21.57 -26.19
C ASP A 450 25.27 22.07 -25.52
N LEU A 451 24.80 23.27 -25.89
CA LEU A 451 23.54 23.81 -25.39
C LEU A 451 22.31 23.16 -26.06
N ASP A 452 22.50 22.37 -27.12
CA ASP A 452 21.42 21.62 -27.74
C ASP A 452 21.19 20.25 -27.06
N VAL A 453 20.99 20.28 -25.74
CA VAL A 453 20.68 19.10 -24.93
C VAL A 453 19.35 18.48 -25.38
N LYS A 454 19.34 17.19 -25.67
CA LYS A 454 18.19 16.42 -26.16
C LYS A 454 17.46 15.74 -24.99
N PRO A 455 16.20 15.32 -25.21
CA PRO A 455 15.44 14.57 -24.22
C PRO A 455 15.94 13.13 -24.02
N PHE A 456 16.83 12.65 -24.88
CA PHE A 456 17.51 11.36 -24.85
C PHE A 456 19.03 11.59 -24.79
N ASP A 457 19.83 10.53 -24.90
CA ASP A 457 21.29 10.52 -24.83
C ASP A 457 21.87 10.94 -23.47
N GLU A 458 23.15 10.64 -23.29
CA GLU A 458 23.97 11.09 -22.18
C GLU A 458 24.61 12.46 -22.44
N TYR A 459 24.72 13.28 -21.40
CA TYR A 459 25.34 14.60 -21.51
C TYR A 459 26.45 14.79 -20.50
N TYR A 460 27.54 15.38 -20.99
CA TYR A 460 28.73 15.66 -20.21
C TYR A 460 28.95 17.16 -20.04
N SER A 461 29.63 17.53 -18.97
CA SER A 461 29.97 18.93 -18.68
C SER A 461 31.26 19.34 -19.39
N LYS A 462 31.38 20.63 -19.75
CA LYS A 462 32.61 21.22 -20.31
C LYS A 462 33.76 21.21 -19.32
N ALA A 463 33.44 21.32 -18.02
CA ALA A 463 34.41 21.41 -16.95
C ALA A 463 35.13 20.07 -16.71
N ASP A 464 34.40 18.96 -16.81
CA ASP A 464 34.93 17.63 -16.48
C ASP A 464 35.24 16.77 -17.71
N CYS A 465 34.68 17.12 -18.88
CA CYS A 465 34.77 16.30 -20.07
C CYS A 465 35.12 17.12 -21.31
N ASN A 466 36.01 16.59 -22.16
CA ASN A 466 36.17 17.07 -23.53
C ASN A 466 35.61 16.04 -24.53
N THR A 467 35.45 16.42 -25.79
CA THR A 467 34.85 15.56 -26.82
C THR A 467 35.61 14.25 -27.07
N THR A 468 36.91 14.21 -26.78
CA THR A 468 37.73 12.99 -26.94
C THR A 468 37.54 12.04 -25.75
N ASP A 469 37.44 12.59 -24.54
CA ASP A 469 37.18 11.81 -23.32
C ASP A 469 35.75 11.27 -23.27
N ALA A 470 34.77 12.03 -23.78
CA ALA A 470 33.39 11.57 -23.97
C ALA A 470 33.34 10.34 -24.89
N ALA A 471 33.99 10.44 -26.06
CA ALA A 471 34.04 9.33 -27.03
C ALA A 471 34.77 8.08 -26.51
N ALA A 472 35.57 8.23 -25.45
CA ALA A 472 36.31 7.16 -24.80
C ALA A 472 35.61 6.62 -23.53
N GLY A 473 34.44 7.14 -23.16
CA GLY A 473 33.70 6.72 -21.96
C GLY A 473 34.36 7.14 -20.63
N ASN A 474 35.22 8.17 -20.66
CA ASN A 474 35.98 8.61 -19.47
C ASN A 474 35.30 9.74 -18.70
N CYS A 475 34.05 10.06 -19.03
CA CYS A 475 33.31 11.19 -18.50
C CYS A 475 32.13 10.76 -17.64
N VAL A 476 31.69 11.64 -16.75
CA VAL A 476 30.54 11.42 -15.87
C VAL A 476 29.31 12.08 -16.48
N SER A 477 28.16 11.40 -16.47
CA SER A 477 26.92 12.04 -16.92
C SER A 477 26.42 13.09 -15.92
N HIS A 478 26.00 14.24 -16.44
CA HIS A 478 25.57 15.41 -15.68
C HIS A 478 24.12 15.84 -16.00
N GLY A 479 23.30 14.96 -16.59
CA GLY A 479 21.96 15.32 -17.04
C GLY A 479 20.86 14.53 -16.36
N GLU A 480 20.55 14.87 -15.11
CA GLU A 480 19.42 14.35 -14.32
C GLU A 480 18.10 14.55 -15.06
N VAL A 481 17.24 13.53 -15.03
CA VAL A 481 15.99 13.49 -15.80
C VAL A 481 14.83 13.03 -14.94
N GLU A 482 13.67 13.62 -15.21
CA GLU A 482 12.41 13.30 -14.53
C GLU A 482 11.29 13.26 -15.57
N ASP A 483 10.47 12.22 -15.55
CA ASP A 483 9.36 12.02 -16.49
C ASP A 483 8.00 12.17 -15.78
N TYR A 484 6.99 12.66 -16.49
CA TYR A 484 5.66 12.86 -15.91
C TYR A 484 4.57 12.62 -16.95
N VAL A 485 3.44 12.09 -16.52
CA VAL A 485 2.19 12.13 -17.29
C VAL A 485 0.99 12.35 -16.37
N HIS A 486 0.06 13.20 -16.80
CA HIS A 486 -1.24 13.27 -16.13
C HIS A 486 -2.15 12.15 -16.62
N VAL A 487 -2.61 11.31 -15.71
CA VAL A 487 -3.61 10.26 -16.00
C VAL A 487 -4.91 10.63 -15.30
N PRO A 488 -6.06 10.61 -16.01
CA PRO A 488 -7.32 10.96 -15.39
C PRO A 488 -7.63 10.00 -14.24
N GLU A 489 -8.02 10.55 -13.09
CA GLU A 489 -8.49 9.70 -12.00
C GLU A 489 -9.61 8.78 -12.49
N PRO A 490 -9.64 7.51 -12.05
CA PRO A 490 -10.75 6.62 -12.37
C PRO A 490 -12.05 7.31 -11.97
N ILE A 491 -12.92 7.60 -12.94
CA ILE A 491 -14.26 8.10 -12.65
C ILE A 491 -14.87 7.09 -11.66
N PRO A 492 -15.29 7.49 -10.45
CA PRO A 492 -16.01 6.59 -9.58
C PRO A 492 -17.20 6.09 -10.37
N GLU A 493 -17.23 4.78 -10.64
CA GLU A 493 -18.37 4.10 -11.26
C GLU A 493 -19.65 4.72 -10.67
N PRO A 494 -20.49 5.39 -11.47
CA PRO A 494 -21.69 6.00 -10.93
C PRO A 494 -22.51 4.87 -10.33
N SER A 495 -22.65 4.89 -9.00
CA SER A 495 -23.49 3.94 -8.28
C SER A 495 -24.83 3.80 -9.02
N SER A 496 -24.99 2.63 -9.63
CA SER A 496 -26.12 2.24 -10.45
C SER A 496 -27.38 2.18 -9.58
N ILE A 497 -28.06 3.32 -9.42
CA ILE A 497 -29.41 3.42 -8.82
C ILE A 497 -30.40 4.19 -9.71
N PHE A 498 -29.98 4.79 -10.84
CA PHE A 498 -30.93 5.42 -11.79
C PHE A 498 -31.00 4.74 -13.17
N GLY A 499 -30.61 3.47 -13.24
CA GLY A 499 -30.74 2.62 -14.42
C GLY A 499 -31.94 1.67 -14.38
N LEU A 500 -33.10 2.05 -13.82
CA LEU A 500 -34.36 1.32 -14.01
C LEU A 500 -35.55 2.25 -13.67
N LEU A 501 -36.56 2.30 -14.56
CA LEU A 501 -37.71 3.22 -14.65
C LEU A 501 -37.39 4.46 -15.52
N ALA A 502 -37.77 4.57 -16.79
CA ALA A 502 -39.00 4.09 -17.42
C ALA A 502 -38.81 3.89 -18.93
N PHE A 503 -38.84 2.63 -19.37
CA PHE A 503 -39.45 2.29 -20.66
C PHE A 503 -40.93 2.04 -20.39
N GLY A 504 -41.79 2.92 -20.92
CA GLY A 504 -43.23 2.66 -20.92
C GLY A 504 -44.07 3.91 -21.07
N GLY A 505 -44.28 4.36 -22.30
CA GLY A 505 -45.50 5.12 -22.62
C GLY A 505 -45.37 6.17 -23.72
N LEU A 506 -45.91 5.81 -24.89
CA LEU A 506 -46.39 6.71 -25.97
C LEU A 506 -45.31 7.52 -26.71
N GLY A 507 -45.20 7.48 -28.04
CA GLY A 507 -46.22 7.26 -29.06
C GLY A 507 -46.36 8.52 -29.90
N LEU A 508 -45.78 8.46 -31.11
CA LEU A 508 -46.13 9.23 -32.32
C LEU A 508 -46.00 10.77 -32.38
N MET A 509 -45.61 11.20 -33.59
CA MET A 509 -45.65 12.55 -34.20
C MET A 509 -44.59 13.53 -33.67
N GLY A 510 -43.81 14.26 -34.48
CA GLY A 510 -43.80 14.53 -35.91
C GLY A 510 -43.09 15.88 -36.12
N LEU A 511 -42.27 15.99 -37.17
CA LEU A 511 -42.03 17.21 -37.97
C LEU A 511 -41.99 18.59 -37.26
N ARG A 512 -40.81 19.25 -37.23
CA ARG A 512 -40.44 20.44 -38.06
C ARG A 512 -39.38 21.36 -37.40
N LYS A 513 -38.35 21.64 -38.20
CA LYS A 513 -37.64 22.92 -38.48
C LYS A 513 -37.79 24.11 -37.52
N LYS A 514 -36.61 24.72 -37.27
CA LYS A 514 -36.26 26.16 -37.15
C LYS A 514 -37.08 26.94 -36.10
N ARG A 515 -36.43 27.61 -35.15
CA ARG A 515 -35.52 28.75 -35.38
C ARG A 515 -34.73 29.05 -34.12
#